data_AF-A0A1B3LTF9-F1
#
_entry.id   AF-A0A1B3LTF9-F1
#
_cell.length_a   1.000
_cell.length_b   1.000
_cell.length_c   1.000
_cell.angle_alpha   90.00
_cell.angle_beta   90.00
_cell.angle_gamma   90.00
#
_symmetry.space_group_name_H-M   'P 1'
#
loop_
_entity.id
_entity.type
_entity.pdbx_description
1 polymer ?
#
loop_
_entity_poly.entity_id
_entity_poly.type
_entity_poly.pdbx_seq_one_letter_code
_entity_poly.pdbx_strand_id
1 'polypeptide(L)' 'MNIARDLGIQNSVLRRWVTQERGGVLDLRPNRPLRSEAAAEVERLQRELRRVTTERDILKKALGYFAKDPQ' A
#
# COMPACT_ATOMS: atom_id res chain seq x y z
N MET A 1 -9.33 43.61 0.71
CA MET A 1 -9.46 42.23 0.20
C MET A 1 -9.13 41.29 1.34
N ASN A 2 -10.11 40.54 1.85
CA ASN A 2 -9.92 39.66 3.01
C ASN A 2 -10.08 38.23 2.50
N ILE A 3 -8.95 37.59 2.20
CA ILE A 3 -8.88 36.29 1.53
C ILE A 3 -9.74 35.24 2.25
N ALA A 4 -9.83 35.27 3.59
CA ALA A 4 -10.70 34.36 4.34
C ALA A 4 -12.19 34.61 4.06
N ARG A 5 -12.60 35.88 3.98
CA ARG A 5 -13.98 36.28 3.66
C ARG A 5 -14.33 35.96 2.20
N ASP A 6 -13.39 36.18 1.28
CA ASP A 6 -13.56 35.91 -0.14
C ASP A 6 -13.70 34.39 -0.40
N LEU A 7 -13.05 33.57 0.44
CA LEU A 7 -13.16 32.11 0.44
C LEU A 7 -14.32 31.56 1.29
N GLY A 8 -15.08 32.43 1.99
CA GLY A 8 -16.17 32.00 2.86
C GLY A 8 -15.74 31.19 4.09
N ILE A 9 -14.46 31.27 4.48
CA ILE A 9 -13.89 30.52 5.62
C ILE A 9 -13.53 31.45 6.78
N GLN A 10 -13.47 30.89 7.98
CA GLN A 10 -12.97 31.63 9.14
C GLN A 10 -11.47 31.88 9.05
N ASN A 11 -11.01 33.04 9.55
CA ASN A 11 -9.58 33.40 9.56
C ASN A 11 -8.70 32.40 10.32
N SER A 12 -9.24 31.73 11.34
CA SER A 12 -8.58 30.66 12.09
C SER A 12 -8.22 29.46 11.21
N VAL A 13 -9.11 29.09 10.26
CA VAL A 13 -8.91 27.99 9.32
C VAL A 13 -7.83 28.35 8.31
N LEU A 14 -7.89 29.56 7.74
CA LEU A 14 -6.87 30.05 6.83
C LEU A 14 -5.48 30.09 7.50
N ARG A 15 -5.42 30.60 8.74
CA ARG A 15 -4.17 30.63 9.51
C ARG A 15 -3.62 29.23 9.77
N ARG A 16 -4.49 28.26 10.11
CA ARG A 16 -4.10 26.86 10.30
C ARG A 16 -3.51 26.26 9.04
N TRP A 17 -4.13 26.46 7.88
CA TRP A 17 -3.62 25.97 6.60
C TRP A 17 -2.26 26.56 6.25
N VAL A 18 -2.08 27.88 6.43
CA VAL A 18 -0.79 28.55 6.20
C VAL A 18 0.29 28.03 7.15
N THR A 19 -0.03 27.81 8.43
CA THR A 19 0.93 27.24 9.39
C THR A 19 1.29 25.80 9.05
N GLN A 20 0.32 24.99 8.62
CA GLN A 20 0.58 23.61 8.20
C GLN A 20 1.44 23.57 6.94
N GLU A 21 1.22 24.45 5.96
CA GLU A 21 2.00 24.55 4.72
C GLU A 21 3.45 24.91 5.03
N ARG A 22 3.67 25.97 5.82
CA ARG A 22 5.01 26.40 6.24
C ARG A 22 5.73 25.40 7.14
N GLY A 23 4.98 24.62 7.93
CA GLY A 23 5.52 23.60 8.82
C GLY A 23 5.88 22.29 8.12
N GLY A 24 5.64 22.15 6.81
CA GLY A 24 5.83 20.88 6.09
C GLY A 24 4.88 19.76 6.54
N VAL A 25 3.89 20.08 7.37
CA VAL A 25 2.88 19.14 7.89
C VAL A 25 1.66 19.08 6.97
N LEU A 26 1.45 20.11 6.14
CA LEU A 26 0.48 20.06 5.06
C LEU A 26 1.08 19.30 3.87
N ASP A 27 1.20 17.98 4.02
CA ASP A 27 1.36 17.09 2.88
C ASP A 27 0.00 17.03 2.15
N LEU A 28 -0.37 18.11 1.44
CA LEU A 28 -1.51 18.15 0.50
C LEU A 28 -1.18 17.40 -0.79
N ARG A 29 -0.34 16.36 -0.78
CA ARG A 29 -0.31 15.46 -1.92
C ARG A 29 -1.67 14.79 -1.97
N PRO A 30 -2.48 15.00 -3.02
CA PRO A 30 -3.72 14.26 -3.22
C PRO A 30 -3.36 12.86 -3.72
N ASN A 31 -2.45 12.16 -3.03
CA ASN A 31 -1.94 10.86 -3.40
C ASN A 31 -0.90 10.32 -2.40
N ARG A 32 -1.07 10.45 -1.06
CA ARG A 32 -0.36 9.49 -0.19
C ARG A 32 -1.00 8.14 -0.53
N PRO A 33 -0.30 7.25 -1.24
CA PRO A 33 -1.02 6.20 -1.89
C PRO A 33 -1.41 5.20 -0.82
N LEU A 34 -2.71 4.97 -0.67
CA LEU A 34 -3.21 3.67 -0.19
C LEU A 34 -2.52 2.52 -0.96
N ARG A 35 -2.02 2.81 -2.18
CA ARG A 35 -1.14 1.91 -2.94
C ARG A 35 0.19 1.59 -2.26
N SER A 36 0.76 2.35 -1.32
CA SER A 36 2.05 1.96 -0.71
C SER A 36 1.87 0.74 0.19
N GLU A 37 0.88 0.78 1.08
CA GLU A 37 0.59 -0.34 1.98
C GLU A 37 -0.08 -1.49 1.22
N ALA A 38 -1.03 -1.19 0.33
CA ALA A 38 -1.65 -2.21 -0.51
C ALA A 38 -0.65 -2.86 -1.48
N ALA A 39 0.30 -2.12 -2.06
CA ALA A 39 1.32 -2.71 -2.93
C ALA A 39 2.34 -3.53 -2.14
N ALA A 40 2.74 -3.07 -0.95
CA ALA A 40 3.61 -3.86 -0.07
C ALA A 40 2.94 -5.19 0.32
N GLU A 41 1.64 -5.18 0.61
CA GLU A 41 0.87 -6.38 0.92
C GLU A 41 0.71 -7.28 -0.32
N VAL A 42 0.43 -6.71 -1.49
CA VAL A 42 0.39 -7.47 -2.75
C VAL A 42 1.73 -8.13 -3.03
N GLU A 43 2.85 -7.43 -2.83
CA GLU A 43 4.18 -7.98 -3.03
C GLU A 43 4.49 -9.12 -2.03
N ARG A 44 4.10 -8.95 -0.77
CA ARG A 44 4.20 -9.98 0.28
C ARG A 44 3.41 -11.23 -0.12
N LEU A 45 2.15 -11.05 -0.50
CA LEU A 45 1.26 -12.14 -0.93
C LEU A 45 1.79 -12.84 -2.18
N GLN A 46 2.31 -12.10 -3.16
CA GLN A 46 2.91 -12.69 -4.35
C GLN A 46 4.17 -13.52 -4.01
N ARG A 47 5.00 -13.07 -3.07
CA ARG A 47 6.16 -13.85 -2.58
C ARG A 47 5.72 -15.14 -1.90
N GLU A 48 4.72 -15.05 -1.03
CA GLU A 48 4.17 -16.20 -0.32
C GLU A 48 3.52 -17.20 -1.29
N LEU A 49 2.73 -16.72 -2.25
CA LEU A 49 2.10 -17.54 -3.27
C LEU A 49 3.14 -18.28 -4.12
N ARG A 50 4.22 -17.61 -4.55
CA ARG A 50 5.32 -18.26 -5.29
C ARG A 50 5.99 -19.36 -4.46
N ARG A 51 6.23 -19.11 -3.18
CA ARG A 51 6.83 -20.08 -2.26
C ARG A 51 5.96 -21.33 -2.14
N VAL A 52 4.69 -21.18 -1.74
CA VAL A 52 3.80 -22.33 -1.51
C VAL A 52 3.48 -23.07 -2.81
N THR A 53 3.43 -22.37 -3.95
CA THR A 53 3.27 -23.00 -5.27
C THR A 53 4.46 -23.89 -5.59
N THR A 54 5.67 -23.40 -5.36
CA THR A 54 6.90 -24.17 -5.57
C THR A 54 6.96 -25.41 -4.66
N GLU A 55 6.70 -25.23 -3.36
CA GLU A 55 6.67 -26.33 -2.38
C GLU A 55 5.66 -27.41 -2.81
N ARG A 56 4.43 -27.00 -3.16
CA ARG A 56 3.40 -27.90 -3.68
C ARG A 56 3.86 -28.66 -4.93
N ASP A 57 4.51 -27.97 -5.87
CA ASP A 57 4.93 -28.58 -7.13
C ASP A 57 6.09 -29.56 -6.94
N ILE A 58 6.99 -29.30 -5.98
CA ILE A 58 8.02 -30.26 -5.54
C ILE A 58 7.36 -31.50 -4.95
N LEU A 59 6.40 -31.34 -4.04
CA LEU A 59 5.69 -32.46 -3.43
C LEU A 59 4.92 -33.29 -4.47
N LYS A 60 4.25 -32.63 -5.43
CA LYS A 60 3.57 -33.31 -6.53
C LYS A 60 4.54 -34.13 -7.39
N LYS A 61 5.72 -33.59 -7.70
CA LYS A 61 6.75 -34.34 -8.42
C LYS A 61 7.22 -35.55 -7.62
N ALA A 62 7.51 -35.37 -6.33
CA ALA A 62 7.91 -36.46 -5.44
C ALA A 62 6.85 -37.57 -5.39
N LEU A 63 5.58 -37.22 -5.17
CA LEU A 63 4.46 -38.17 -5.22
C LEU A 63 4.39 -38.90 -6.56
N GLY A 64 4.62 -38.20 -7.67
CA GLY A 64 4.66 -38.81 -9.00
C GLY A 64 5.81 -39.80 -9.19
N TYR A 65 6.96 -39.60 -8.53
CA TYR A 65 8.03 -40.59 -8.49
C TYR A 65 7.65 -41.79 -7.63
N PHE A 66 7.17 -41.57 -6.40
CA PHE A 66 6.77 -42.64 -5.50
C PHE A 66 5.61 -43.49 -6.03
N ALA A 67 4.67 -42.91 -6.80
CA ALA A 67 3.57 -43.65 -7.41
C ALA A 67 3.99 -44.48 -8.65
N LYS A 68 5.18 -44.21 -9.23
CA LYS A 68 5.72 -44.94 -10.39
C LYS A 68 6.65 -46.10 -10.01
N ASP A 69 7.04 -46.19 -8.75
CA ASP A 69 7.70 -47.36 -8.18
C ASP A 69 6.65 -48.22 -7.45
N PRO A 70 5.95 -49.14 -8.13
CA PRO A 70 5.24 -50.19 -7.42
C PRO A 70 6.26 -51.08 -6.71
N GLN A 71 6.07 -51.27 -5.40
CA GLN A 71 6.56 -52.47 -4.71
C GLN A 71 5.95 -53.72 -5.35
#